data_AF-A0A195BIU3-F1
#
_entry.id   AF-A0A195BIU3-F1
#
_cell.length_a   1.000
_cell.length_b   1.000
_cell.length_c   1.000
_cell.angle_alpha   90.00
_cell.angle_beta   90.00
_cell.angle_gamma   90.00
#
_symmetry.space_group_name_H-M   'P 1'
#
loop_
_entity.id
_entity.type
_entity.pdbx_description
1 polymer ?
#
loop_
_entity_poly.entity_id
_entity_poly.type
_entity_poly.pdbx_seq_one_letter_code
_entity_poly.pdbx_strand_id
1 'polypeptide(L)'
;MHAEMPDVHFIYKYLLLAEIDSFEEPIVCSTFTTYKENDIKDHCTIIKVRENDLNNDGQKDSLRFEAHFYTDKPVKSLRLLLFFNFQLKHLIQATIESIGVFNQILNHEVQEIRFFGDLELRQKGLLRSEGLYETYNHSIELSDYSLSELLLHSFNRKFSARITNERVTWRTGFSNDEAVVIIGELFYVENFIYYQPSMWEELKWAWIQYLSCLLVFAYVAKHILVFLFTNKYLNTYIIRPWMNT
;
A
#
# COMPACT_ATOMS: atom_id res chain seq x y z
N MET A 1 9.88 -0.43 -17.19
CA MET A 1 8.87 -0.25 -16.14
C MET A 1 8.78 -1.57 -15.40
N HIS A 2 9.14 -1.59 -14.13
CA HIS A 2 9.07 -2.80 -13.31
C HIS A 2 7.76 -2.78 -12.51
N ALA A 3 7.21 -3.96 -12.25
CA ALA A 3 5.95 -4.12 -11.53
C ALA A 3 6.16 -5.09 -10.36
N GLU A 4 5.50 -4.82 -9.25
CA GLU A 4 5.51 -5.64 -8.05
C GLU A 4 4.12 -5.66 -7.42
N MET A 5 3.75 -6.77 -6.78
CA MET A 5 2.53 -6.92 -6.00
C MET A 5 2.84 -6.70 -4.50
N PRO A 6 2.09 -5.84 -3.80
CA PRO A 6 2.28 -5.63 -2.38
C PRO A 6 1.63 -6.76 -1.55
N ASP A 7 2.31 -7.11 -0.47
CA ASP A 7 1.82 -8.04 0.53
C ASP A 7 0.96 -7.28 1.56
N VAL A 8 -0.32 -7.64 1.68
CA VAL A 8 -1.35 -6.87 2.39
C VAL A 8 -1.66 -7.48 3.75
N HIS A 9 -1.61 -6.66 4.79
CA HIS A 9 -1.88 -7.08 6.15
C HIS A 9 -2.78 -6.09 6.89
N PHE A 10 -3.78 -6.59 7.61
CA PHE A 10 -4.57 -5.76 8.51
C PHE A 10 -3.78 -5.45 9.79
N ILE A 11 -3.71 -4.17 10.19
CA ILE A 11 -2.89 -3.70 11.32
C ILE A 11 -3.63 -3.87 12.66
N TYR A 12 -4.82 -4.47 12.67
CA TYR A 12 -5.70 -4.54 13.85
C TYR A 12 -6.03 -3.16 14.42
N LYS A 13 -5.97 -2.13 13.57
CA LYS A 13 -6.41 -0.77 13.88
C LYS A 13 -7.69 -0.49 13.12
N TYR A 14 -8.72 0.00 13.82
CA TYR A 14 -9.98 0.38 13.21
C TYR A 14 -10.64 1.55 13.96
N LEU A 15 -11.52 2.26 13.25
CA LEU A 15 -12.43 3.25 13.80
C LEU A 15 -13.79 3.07 13.15
N LEU A 16 -14.78 2.69 13.96
CA LEU A 16 -16.18 2.58 13.60
C LEU A 16 -16.94 3.73 14.25
N LEU A 17 -17.68 4.47 13.44
CA LEU A 17 -18.59 5.53 13.87
C LEU A 17 -19.99 5.17 13.35
N ALA A 18 -20.92 4.93 14.27
CA ALA A 18 -22.33 4.73 13.95
C ALA A 18 -23.14 5.91 14.48
N GLU A 19 -23.68 6.71 13.56
CA GLU A 19 -24.51 7.86 13.90
C GLU A 19 -25.95 7.40 14.10
N ILE A 20 -26.49 7.66 15.27
CA ILE A 20 -27.87 7.34 15.65
C ILE A 20 -28.79 8.54 15.35
N ASP A 21 -28.36 9.73 15.76
CA ASP A 21 -29.10 10.97 15.56
C ASP A 21 -28.17 12.15 15.37
N SER A 22 -28.67 13.23 14.77
CA SER A 22 -27.87 14.44 14.49
C SER A 22 -27.53 15.25 15.74
N PHE A 23 -28.20 15.00 16.86
CA PHE A 23 -28.04 15.72 18.11
C PHE A 23 -27.42 14.88 19.23
N GLU A 24 -27.16 13.60 18.99
CA GLU A 24 -26.58 12.67 19.95
C GLU A 24 -25.16 12.29 19.55
N GLU A 25 -24.34 11.93 20.55
CA GLU A 25 -23.00 11.43 20.29
C GLU A 25 -23.08 10.10 19.50
N PRO A 26 -22.22 9.92 18.48
CA PRO A 26 -22.19 8.68 17.73
C PRO A 26 -21.66 7.55 18.61
N ILE A 27 -22.09 6.32 18.30
CA ILE A 27 -21.48 5.13 18.88
C ILE A 27 -20.11 4.98 18.23
N VAL A 28 -19.08 4.96 19.08
CA VAL A 28 -17.70 4.80 18.65
C VAL A 28 -17.19 3.43 19.07
N CYS A 29 -16.66 2.68 18.11
CA CYS A 29 -15.83 1.52 18.41
C CYS A 29 -14.46 1.70 17.78
N SER A 30 -13.41 1.56 18.59
CA SER A 30 -12.09 2.00 18.18
C SER A 30 -11.01 1.26 18.94
N THR A 31 -9.91 0.95 18.25
CA THR A 31 -8.65 0.53 18.90
C THR A 31 -7.84 1.70 19.45
N PHE A 32 -8.18 2.93 19.04
CA PHE A 32 -7.49 4.13 19.50
C PHE A 32 -8.10 4.63 20.81
N THR A 33 -7.24 5.00 21.75
CA THR A 33 -7.63 5.49 23.08
C THR A 33 -7.93 6.99 23.11
N THR A 34 -7.34 7.76 22.19
CA THR A 34 -7.38 9.23 22.20
C THR A 34 -7.69 9.80 20.82
N TYR A 35 -8.52 10.85 20.78
CA TYR A 35 -8.80 11.65 19.58
C TYR A 35 -8.68 13.14 19.92
N LYS A 36 -7.71 13.83 19.33
CA LYS A 36 -7.41 15.26 19.59
C LYS A 36 -7.53 15.62 21.09
N GLU A 37 -6.82 14.88 21.94
CA GLU A 37 -6.77 15.06 23.41
C GLU A 37 -8.00 14.55 24.20
N ASN A 38 -9.08 14.10 23.54
CA ASN A 38 -10.24 13.51 24.21
C ASN A 38 -10.11 11.98 24.28
N ASP A 39 -10.49 11.40 25.42
CA ASP A 39 -10.57 9.94 25.57
C ASP A 39 -11.73 9.37 24.74
N ILE A 40 -11.44 8.32 23.97
CA ILE A 40 -12.45 7.56 23.24
C ILE A 40 -12.87 6.37 24.09
N LYS A 41 -14.18 6.26 24.36
CA LYS A 41 -14.75 5.06 24.95
C LYS A 41 -15.19 4.11 23.85
N ASP A 42 -14.68 2.88 23.90
CA ASP A 42 -15.14 1.81 23.02
C ASP A 42 -16.50 1.30 23.50
N HIS A 43 -17.51 1.42 22.64
CA HIS A 43 -18.88 0.97 22.92
C HIS A 43 -19.16 -0.43 22.37
N CYS A 44 -18.22 -1.04 21.63
CA CYS A 44 -18.41 -2.37 21.10
C CYS A 44 -18.22 -3.44 22.18
N THR A 45 -19.17 -4.38 22.22
CA THR A 45 -19.13 -5.51 23.15
C THR A 45 -18.28 -6.66 22.60
N ILE A 46 -18.36 -6.89 21.28
CA ILE A 46 -17.64 -7.98 20.62
C ILE A 46 -17.05 -7.46 19.32
N ILE A 47 -15.77 -7.74 19.12
CA ILE A 47 -15.03 -7.52 17.89
C ILE A 47 -14.42 -8.83 17.46
N LYS A 48 -14.65 -9.24 16.21
CA LYS A 48 -14.02 -10.42 15.62
C LYS A 48 -13.31 -10.02 14.35
N VAL A 49 -12.07 -10.45 14.24
CA VAL A 49 -11.21 -10.18 13.09
C VAL A 49 -10.62 -11.49 12.65
N ARG A 50 -10.70 -11.78 11.35
CA ARG A 50 -10.13 -12.98 10.77
C ARG A 50 -9.60 -12.67 9.37
N GLU A 51 -8.31 -12.87 9.17
CA GLU A 51 -7.70 -12.89 7.84
C GLU A 51 -7.62 -14.32 7.33
N ASN A 52 -8.09 -14.57 6.11
CA ASN A 52 -8.05 -15.88 5.48
C ASN A 52 -7.04 -15.89 4.33
N ASP A 53 -6.33 -16.99 4.23
CA ASP A 53 -5.54 -17.40 3.08
C ASP A 53 -6.36 -18.49 2.37
N LEU A 54 -6.90 -18.17 1.20
CA LEU A 54 -7.80 -19.03 0.43
C LEU A 54 -7.03 -20.01 -0.46
N ASN A 55 -5.84 -19.61 -0.93
CA ASN A 55 -5.02 -20.41 -1.85
C ASN A 55 -3.88 -21.19 -1.13
N ASN A 56 -3.68 -20.95 0.17
CA ASN A 56 -2.61 -21.49 1.03
C ASN A 56 -1.19 -21.16 0.56
N ASP A 57 -0.97 -20.00 -0.05
CA ASP A 57 0.35 -19.54 -0.48
C ASP A 57 1.14 -18.81 0.63
N GLY A 58 0.53 -18.64 1.81
CA GLY A 58 1.10 -17.94 2.96
C GLY A 58 0.80 -16.44 3.01
N GLN A 59 0.18 -15.88 1.97
CA GLN A 59 -0.32 -14.51 1.91
C GLN A 59 -1.80 -14.48 2.32
N LYS A 60 -2.26 -13.32 2.78
CA LYS A 60 -3.67 -13.15 3.14
C LYS A 60 -4.44 -12.72 1.89
N ASP A 61 -5.60 -13.34 1.67
CA ASP A 61 -6.46 -13.05 0.51
C ASP A 61 -7.71 -12.25 0.89
N SER A 62 -8.14 -12.34 2.16
CA SER A 62 -9.35 -11.64 2.60
C SER A 62 -9.34 -11.33 4.09
N LEU A 63 -10.07 -10.27 4.45
CA LEU A 63 -10.36 -9.85 5.82
C LEU A 63 -11.85 -9.99 6.08
N ARG A 64 -12.21 -10.70 7.15
CA ARG A 64 -13.53 -10.67 7.76
C ARG A 64 -13.47 -9.91 9.09
N PHE A 65 -14.23 -8.83 9.17
CA PHE A 65 -14.37 -7.96 10.34
C PHE A 65 -15.82 -8.02 10.82
N GLU A 66 -16.04 -8.27 12.11
CA GLU A 66 -17.36 -8.24 12.74
C GLU A 66 -17.32 -7.36 14.00
N ALA A 67 -18.29 -6.46 14.13
CA ALA A 67 -18.46 -5.61 15.30
C ALA A 67 -19.90 -5.69 15.82
N HIS A 68 -20.04 -5.80 17.14
CA HIS A 68 -21.31 -5.88 17.84
C HIS A 68 -21.40 -4.79 18.91
N PHE A 69 -22.48 -4.03 18.92
CA PHE A 69 -22.76 -3.01 19.94
C PHE A 69 -24.26 -2.88 20.19
N TYR A 70 -24.61 -2.31 21.33
CA TYR A 70 -26.01 -2.04 21.70
C TYR A 70 -26.33 -0.57 21.52
N THR A 71 -27.58 -0.28 21.16
CA THR A 71 -28.09 1.08 20.96
C THR A 71 -29.58 1.14 21.25
N ASP A 72 -30.03 2.26 21.78
CA ASP A 72 -31.44 2.49 22.11
C ASP A 72 -32.28 2.96 20.90
N LYS A 73 -31.59 3.32 19.82
CA LYS A 73 -32.17 3.88 18.60
C LYS A 73 -31.47 3.32 17.35
N PRO A 74 -32.18 3.27 16.21
CA PRO A 74 -31.63 2.72 14.98
C PRO A 74 -30.48 3.59 14.44
N VAL A 75 -29.47 2.93 13.88
CA VAL A 75 -28.34 3.60 13.23
C VAL A 75 -28.80 4.23 11.91
N LYS A 76 -28.47 5.51 11.70
CA LYS A 76 -28.78 6.27 10.47
C LYS A 76 -27.60 6.30 9.50
N SER A 77 -26.38 6.37 10.00
CA SER A 77 -25.19 6.39 9.15
C SER A 77 -24.06 5.60 9.77
N LEU A 78 -23.23 5.03 8.91
CA LEU A 78 -22.11 4.21 9.30
C LEU A 78 -20.85 4.66 8.58
N ARG A 79 -19.78 4.83 9.34
CA ARG A 79 -18.44 5.02 8.81
C ARG A 79 -17.45 4.09 9.49
N LEU A 80 -16.80 3.25 8.70
CA LEU A 80 -15.79 2.30 9.15
C LEU A 80 -14.48 2.59 8.45
N LEU A 81 -13.43 2.83 9.23
CA LEU A 81 -12.06 2.97 8.79
C LEU A 81 -11.29 1.74 9.25
N LEU A 82 -10.69 1.04 8.30
CA LEU A 82 -9.83 -0.13 8.54
C LEU A 82 -8.42 0.20 8.06
N PHE A 83 -7.42 -0.04 8.91
CA PHE A 83 -6.04 0.33 8.63
C PHE A 83 -5.25 -0.90 8.16
N PHE A 84 -4.60 -0.77 7.02
CA PHE A 84 -3.86 -1.82 6.34
C PHE A 84 -2.43 -1.41 6.10
N ASN A 85 -1.55 -2.41 6.09
CA ASN A 85 -0.17 -2.28 5.71
C ASN A 85 0.06 -2.97 4.37
N PHE A 86 0.64 -2.24 3.42
CA PHE A 86 1.04 -2.75 2.11
C PHE A 86 2.56 -2.81 2.07
N GLN A 87 3.12 -4.01 2.08
CA GLN A 87 4.56 -4.24 2.06
C GLN A 87 5.06 -4.56 0.65
N LEU A 88 6.03 -3.77 0.18
CA LEU A 88 6.82 -4.05 -1.01
C LEU A 88 8.16 -4.64 -0.55
N LYS A 89 8.62 -5.72 -1.20
CA LYS A 89 9.81 -6.52 -0.83
C LYS A 89 10.76 -6.79 -2.01
N HIS A 90 10.27 -6.86 -3.24
CA HIS A 90 11.03 -7.31 -4.41
C HIS A 90 11.85 -6.21 -5.07
N LEU A 91 11.25 -5.08 -5.41
CA LEU A 91 11.93 -3.98 -6.10
C LEU A 91 12.42 -2.94 -5.09
N ILE A 92 11.56 -2.60 -4.12
CA ILE A 92 11.86 -1.66 -3.04
C ILE A 92 11.32 -2.24 -1.75
N GLN A 93 12.12 -2.19 -0.69
CA GLN A 93 11.66 -2.50 0.65
C GLN A 93 10.93 -1.28 1.24
N ALA A 94 9.61 -1.26 1.16
CA ALA A 94 8.79 -0.18 1.67
C ALA A 94 7.50 -0.69 2.31
N THR A 95 7.07 -0.01 3.35
CA THR A 95 5.89 -0.35 4.15
C THR A 95 4.95 0.83 4.07
N ILE A 96 3.76 0.63 3.50
CA ILE A 96 2.79 1.69 3.25
C ILE A 96 1.56 1.43 4.12
N GLU A 97 1.43 2.18 5.22
CA GLU A 97 0.19 2.21 6.00
C GLU A 97 -0.88 3.03 5.26
N SER A 98 -2.08 2.46 5.08
CA SER A 98 -3.18 3.14 4.41
C SER A 98 -4.54 2.72 4.97
N ILE A 99 -5.58 3.48 4.64
CA ILE A 99 -6.91 3.37 5.27
C ILE A 99 -7.94 2.96 4.21
N GLY A 100 -8.58 1.81 4.41
CA GLY A 100 -9.82 1.45 3.72
C GLY A 100 -11.00 2.12 4.41
N VAL A 101 -11.76 2.93 3.68
CA VAL A 101 -12.89 3.68 4.22
C VAL A 101 -14.17 3.14 3.61
N PHE A 102 -15.07 2.66 4.46
CA PHE A 102 -16.43 2.27 4.10
C PHE A 102 -17.41 3.25 4.75
N ASN A 103 -18.33 3.81 3.97
CA ASN A 103 -19.30 4.79 4.46
C ASN A 103 -20.67 4.54 3.82
N GLN A 104 -21.69 4.32 4.65
CA GLN A 104 -23.04 3.99 4.20
C GLN A 104 -24.08 4.78 4.98
N ILE A 105 -25.04 5.38 4.26
CA ILE A 105 -26.24 5.98 4.85
C ILE A 105 -27.35 4.92 4.82
N LEU A 106 -28.05 4.76 5.94
CA LEU A 106 -29.11 3.78 6.11
C LEU A 106 -30.46 4.48 6.05
N ASN A 107 -31.30 4.03 5.12
CA ASN A 107 -32.66 4.59 4.94
C ASN A 107 -33.72 3.81 5.72
N HIS A 108 -33.33 2.69 6.32
CA HIS A 108 -34.19 1.78 7.05
C HIS A 108 -33.56 1.46 8.40
N GLU A 109 -34.39 1.07 9.35
CA GLU A 109 -33.95 0.54 10.63
C GLU A 109 -33.37 -0.87 10.42
N VAL A 110 -32.11 -1.05 10.82
CA VAL A 110 -31.33 -2.24 10.50
C VAL A 110 -30.66 -2.78 11.77
N GLN A 111 -30.76 -4.10 11.94
CA GLN A 111 -30.13 -4.84 13.03
C GLN A 111 -28.78 -5.44 12.60
N GLU A 112 -28.65 -5.84 11.33
CA GLU A 112 -27.42 -6.40 10.76
C GLU A 112 -27.08 -5.72 9.45
N ILE A 113 -25.84 -5.24 9.32
CA ILE A 113 -25.29 -4.68 8.09
C ILE A 113 -24.15 -5.60 7.66
N ARG A 114 -24.21 -6.07 6.42
CA ARG A 114 -23.14 -6.85 5.80
C ARG A 114 -22.67 -6.20 4.52
N PHE A 115 -21.39 -5.85 4.46
CA PHE A 115 -20.78 -5.29 3.26
C PHE A 115 -19.66 -6.19 2.74
N PHE A 116 -19.51 -6.18 1.41
CA PHE A 116 -18.49 -6.88 0.67
C PHE A 116 -17.78 -5.90 -0.24
N GLY A 117 -16.48 -6.03 -0.43
CA GLY A 117 -15.75 -5.19 -1.36
C GLY A 117 -14.35 -5.69 -1.65
N ASP A 118 -13.77 -5.10 -2.69
CA ASP A 118 -12.43 -5.40 -3.17
C ASP A 118 -11.48 -4.32 -2.66
N LEU A 119 -10.51 -4.69 -1.82
CA LEU A 119 -9.49 -3.81 -1.29
C LEU A 119 -8.32 -3.73 -2.27
N GLU A 120 -8.06 -2.52 -2.76
CA GLU A 120 -7.02 -2.25 -3.74
C GLU A 120 -6.07 -1.15 -3.28
N LEU A 121 -4.77 -1.27 -3.58
CA LEU A 121 -3.82 -0.18 -3.41
C LEU A 121 -3.79 0.68 -4.67
N ARG A 122 -4.32 1.90 -4.58
CA ARG A 122 -4.34 2.85 -5.70
C ARG A 122 -3.03 3.64 -5.75
N GLN A 123 -2.32 3.52 -6.88
CA GLN A 123 -1.15 4.33 -7.21
C GLN A 123 -1.56 5.61 -7.97
N LYS A 124 -1.39 6.79 -7.35
CA LYS A 124 -1.63 8.11 -7.96
C LYS A 124 -0.40 8.72 -8.62
N GLY A 125 0.79 8.20 -8.35
CA GLY A 125 2.05 8.68 -8.91
C GLY A 125 3.11 7.60 -8.97
N LEU A 126 4.14 7.82 -9.78
CA LEU A 126 5.22 6.85 -9.98
C LEU A 126 6.00 6.62 -8.67
N LEU A 127 6.30 5.35 -8.40
CA LEU A 127 7.17 4.93 -7.31
C LEU A 127 8.63 5.23 -7.73
N ARG A 128 9.32 6.06 -6.96
CA ARG A 128 10.76 6.33 -7.09
C ARG A 128 11.44 5.86 -5.81
N SER A 129 12.67 5.35 -5.89
CA SER A 129 13.38 4.86 -4.70
C SER A 129 13.66 5.97 -3.68
N GLU A 130 13.76 7.21 -4.13
CA GLU A 130 14.02 8.39 -3.30
C GLU A 130 12.77 8.80 -2.48
N GLY A 131 12.92 8.89 -1.16
CA GLY A 131 11.94 9.54 -0.26
C GLY A 131 10.76 8.67 0.19
N LEU A 132 10.66 7.41 -0.24
CA LEU A 132 9.59 6.51 0.24
C LEU A 132 9.73 6.16 1.72
N TYR A 133 10.96 5.87 2.15
CA TYR A 133 11.24 5.50 3.53
C TYR A 133 10.82 6.62 4.50
N GLU A 134 11.22 7.86 4.23
CA GLU A 134 10.85 9.02 5.07
C GLU A 134 9.33 9.31 5.07
N THR A 135 8.65 9.12 3.93
CA THR A 135 7.24 9.53 3.80
C THR A 135 6.24 8.50 4.39
N TYR A 136 6.63 7.22 4.47
CA TYR A 136 5.71 6.13 4.82
C TYR A 136 6.09 5.36 6.10
N ASN A 137 7.24 5.67 6.73
CA ASN A 137 7.69 5.01 7.96
C ASN A 137 7.03 5.55 9.26
N HIS A 138 6.08 6.48 9.14
CA HIS A 138 5.32 6.96 10.29
C HIS A 138 3.97 6.26 10.36
N SER A 139 3.66 5.69 11.52
CA SER A 139 2.34 5.11 11.78
C SER A 139 1.27 6.19 11.79
N ILE A 140 0.08 5.88 11.29
CA ILE A 140 -1.03 6.82 11.33
C ILE A 140 -1.69 6.73 12.72
N GLU A 141 -1.75 7.86 13.42
CA GLU A 141 -2.42 8.00 14.71
C GLU A 141 -3.58 8.99 14.63
N LEU A 142 -4.66 8.73 15.37
CA LEU A 142 -5.85 9.61 15.43
C LEU A 142 -5.66 10.84 16.32
N SER A 143 -4.59 10.89 17.14
CA SER A 143 -4.25 12.05 17.96
C SER A 143 -3.84 13.26 17.11
N ASP A 144 -3.15 13.00 16.01
CA ASP A 144 -2.44 14.02 15.25
C ASP A 144 -3.36 14.77 14.26
N TYR A 145 -4.50 14.15 13.91
CA TYR A 145 -5.40 14.63 12.85
C TYR A 145 -6.86 14.58 13.27
N SER A 146 -7.68 15.50 12.76
CA SER A 146 -9.14 15.29 12.78
C SER A 146 -9.51 14.22 11.77
N LEU A 147 -10.70 13.64 11.92
CA LEU A 147 -11.21 12.68 10.93
C LEU A 147 -11.17 13.24 9.50
N SER A 148 -11.57 14.49 9.30
CA SER A 148 -11.54 15.13 7.97
C SER A 148 -10.10 15.35 7.47
N GLU A 149 -9.19 15.79 8.33
CA GLU A 149 -7.77 15.96 7.98
C GLU A 149 -7.11 14.62 7.67
N LEU A 150 -7.41 13.57 8.44
CA LEU A 150 -6.93 12.20 8.26
C LEU A 150 -7.39 11.64 6.90
N LEU A 151 -8.68 11.80 6.58
CA LEU A 151 -9.25 11.35 5.31
C LEU A 151 -8.63 12.13 4.13
N LEU A 152 -8.48 13.45 4.26
CA LEU A 152 -7.85 14.27 3.23
C LEU A 152 -6.36 13.93 3.05
N HIS A 153 -5.64 13.72 4.17
CA HIS A 153 -4.25 13.31 4.17
C HIS A 153 -4.08 11.95 3.50
N SER A 154 -4.84 10.93 3.95
CA SER A 154 -4.87 9.60 3.35
C SER A 154 -5.19 9.65 1.85
N PHE A 155 -6.18 10.47 1.47
CA PHE A 155 -6.54 10.64 0.07
C PHE A 155 -5.42 11.30 -0.73
N ASN A 156 -4.73 12.32 -0.23
CA ASN A 156 -3.71 13.03 -1.00
C ASN A 156 -2.38 12.28 -1.13
N ARG A 157 -2.19 11.16 -0.44
CA ARG A 157 -0.99 10.33 -0.59
C ARG A 157 -0.88 9.75 -1.99
N LYS A 158 0.37 9.50 -2.42
CA LYS A 158 0.65 8.85 -3.71
C LYS A 158 0.13 7.42 -3.76
N PHE A 159 0.11 6.75 -2.60
CA PHE A 159 -0.44 5.42 -2.41
C PHE A 159 -1.57 5.50 -1.40
N SER A 160 -2.76 5.08 -1.81
CA SER A 160 -3.96 5.11 -0.99
C SER A 160 -4.73 3.81 -1.18
N ALA A 161 -5.13 3.15 -0.10
CA ALA A 161 -6.07 2.05 -0.16
C ALA A 161 -7.44 2.56 -0.61
N ARG A 162 -8.14 1.74 -1.38
CA ARG A 162 -9.49 2.02 -1.83
C ARG A 162 -10.29 0.73 -1.77
N ILE A 163 -11.53 0.83 -1.31
CA ILE A 163 -12.50 -0.25 -1.43
C ILE A 163 -13.28 0.01 -2.72
N THR A 164 -13.43 -1.03 -3.54
CA THR A 164 -14.17 -1.00 -4.80
C THR A 164 -15.16 -2.16 -4.86
N ASN A 165 -16.05 -2.15 -5.86
CA ASN A 165 -17.10 -3.19 -6.03
C ASN A 165 -17.91 -3.42 -4.74
N GLU A 166 -18.20 -2.32 -4.03
CA GLU A 166 -18.90 -2.36 -2.76
C GLU A 166 -20.34 -2.89 -2.93
N ARG A 167 -20.69 -3.90 -2.13
CA ARG A 167 -22.04 -4.46 -2.07
C ARG A 167 -22.49 -4.50 -0.64
N VAL A 168 -23.64 -3.91 -0.37
CA VAL A 168 -24.20 -3.83 0.98
C VAL A 168 -25.51 -4.57 1.01
N THR A 169 -25.66 -5.41 2.02
CA THR A 169 -26.88 -6.16 2.36
C THR A 169 -27.21 -5.87 3.81
N TRP A 170 -28.51 -5.85 4.13
CA TRP A 170 -28.96 -5.52 5.46
C TRP A 170 -30.13 -6.41 5.88
N ARG A 171 -30.23 -6.64 7.19
CA ARG A 171 -31.40 -7.25 7.82
C ARG A 171 -32.24 -6.15 8.45
N THR A 172 -33.43 -5.94 7.89
CA THR A 172 -34.39 -4.96 8.40
C THR A 172 -34.91 -5.35 9.78
N GLY A 173 -35.25 -4.33 10.56
CA GLY A 173 -35.73 -4.47 11.92
C GLY A 173 -34.74 -3.86 12.90
N PHE A 174 -35.25 -3.43 14.04
CA PHE A 174 -34.45 -2.86 15.10
C PHE A 174 -35.05 -3.26 16.45
N SER A 175 -34.20 -3.74 17.34
CA SER A 175 -34.55 -4.05 18.72
C SER A 175 -33.43 -3.63 19.65
N ASN A 176 -33.77 -2.89 20.70
CA ASN A 176 -32.82 -2.41 21.70
C ASN A 176 -32.22 -3.57 22.51
N ASP A 177 -32.92 -4.70 22.59
CA ASP A 177 -32.48 -5.89 23.32
C ASP A 177 -31.45 -6.72 22.54
N GLU A 178 -31.35 -6.51 21.22
CA GLU A 178 -30.41 -7.21 20.35
C GLU A 178 -29.24 -6.30 19.97
N ALA A 179 -28.03 -6.86 19.91
CA ALA A 179 -26.87 -6.11 19.45
C ALA A 179 -26.99 -5.84 17.94
N VAL A 180 -26.68 -4.61 17.53
CA VAL A 180 -26.49 -4.27 16.12
C VAL A 180 -25.17 -4.88 15.67
N VAL A 181 -25.22 -5.60 14.54
CA VAL A 181 -24.09 -6.36 14.01
C VAL A 181 -23.62 -5.77 12.70
N ILE A 182 -22.32 -5.51 12.58
CA ILE A 182 -21.70 -5.01 11.36
C ILE A 182 -20.67 -6.02 10.92
N ILE A 183 -20.82 -6.51 9.69
CA ILE A 183 -19.98 -7.53 9.10
C ILE A 183 -19.38 -6.99 7.80
N GLY A 184 -18.06 -6.93 7.76
CA GLY A 184 -17.29 -6.54 6.59
C GLY A 184 -16.47 -7.70 6.07
N GLU A 185 -16.60 -8.01 4.78
CA GLU A 185 -15.74 -8.96 4.10
C GLU A 185 -15.03 -8.23 2.95
N LEU A 186 -13.71 -8.07 3.08
CA LEU A 186 -12.86 -7.41 2.10
C LEU A 186 -11.94 -8.44 1.44
N PHE A 187 -11.91 -8.45 0.12
CA PHE A 187 -11.03 -9.31 -0.68
C PHE A 187 -9.83 -8.49 -1.16
N TYR A 188 -8.63 -8.97 -0.92
CA TYR A 188 -7.41 -8.27 -1.31
C TYR A 188 -7.17 -8.51 -2.81
N VAL A 189 -7.10 -7.41 -3.57
CA VAL A 189 -6.89 -7.49 -5.02
C VAL A 189 -5.40 -7.40 -5.33
N GLU A 190 -4.94 -8.34 -6.15
CA GLU A 190 -3.60 -8.35 -6.71
C GLU A 190 -3.42 -7.17 -7.69
N ASN A 191 -2.79 -6.09 -7.21
CA ASN A 191 -2.51 -4.90 -8.02
C ASN A 191 -1.02 -4.70 -8.24
N PHE A 192 -0.65 -4.51 -9.51
CA PHE A 192 0.73 -4.17 -9.88
C PHE A 192 1.05 -2.71 -9.56
N ILE A 193 2.08 -2.51 -8.75
CA ILE A 193 2.67 -1.21 -8.47
C ILE A 193 3.84 -0.98 -9.42
N TYR A 194 3.79 0.14 -10.14
CA TYR A 194 4.80 0.48 -11.12
C TYR A 194 5.95 1.27 -10.52
N TYR A 195 7.16 0.79 -10.79
CA TYR A 195 8.42 1.38 -10.38
C TYR A 195 9.15 2.07 -11.53
N GLN A 196 9.60 3.30 -11.28
CA GLN A 196 10.52 4.03 -12.12
C GLN A 196 11.94 3.96 -11.52
N PRO A 197 12.89 3.29 -12.19
CA PRO A 197 14.26 3.20 -11.71
C PRO A 197 14.95 4.57 -11.70
N SER A 198 15.91 4.74 -10.78
CA SER A 198 16.76 5.93 -10.73
C SER A 198 17.84 5.88 -11.81
N MET A 199 18.38 7.04 -12.20
CA MET A 199 19.49 7.16 -13.16
C MET A 199 20.68 6.27 -12.78
N TRP A 200 20.97 6.15 -11.48
CA TRP A 200 22.04 5.29 -10.97
C TRP A 200 21.75 3.80 -11.15
N GLU A 201 20.49 3.41 -11.05
CA GLU A 201 20.07 2.03 -11.27
C GLU A 201 20.08 1.65 -12.74
N GLU A 202 19.84 2.60 -13.65
CA GLU A 202 20.01 2.38 -15.09
C GLU A 202 21.50 2.35 -15.47
N LEU A 203 22.31 3.24 -14.87
CA LEU A 203 23.74 3.32 -15.14
C LEU A 203 24.48 2.01 -14.79
N LYS A 204 24.06 1.31 -13.72
CA LYS A 204 24.66 0.01 -13.34
C LYS A 204 24.60 -1.01 -14.48
N TRP A 205 23.49 -1.02 -15.23
CA TRP A 205 23.30 -1.92 -16.35
C TRP A 205 24.03 -1.44 -17.60
N ALA A 206 24.08 -0.13 -17.81
CA ALA A 206 24.83 0.47 -18.91
C ALA A 206 26.32 0.10 -18.85
N TRP A 207 26.94 0.05 -17.67
CA TRP A 207 28.35 -0.36 -17.52
C TRP A 207 28.61 -1.80 -17.95
N ILE A 208 27.71 -2.73 -17.61
CA ILE A 208 27.84 -4.15 -17.98
C ILE A 208 27.76 -4.31 -19.51
N GLN A 209 26.82 -3.60 -20.14
CA GLN A 209 26.67 -3.59 -21.59
C GLN A 209 27.88 -2.95 -22.27
N TYR A 210 28.35 -1.82 -21.75
CA TYR A 210 29.53 -1.13 -22.25
C TYR A 210 30.77 -2.02 -22.21
N LEU A 211 31.03 -2.69 -21.07
CA LEU A 211 32.18 -3.59 -20.93
C LEU A 211 32.11 -4.75 -21.93
N SER A 212 30.92 -5.32 -22.14
CA SER A 212 30.71 -6.40 -23.10
C SER A 212 31.06 -5.96 -24.53
N CYS A 213 30.58 -4.79 -24.96
CA CYS A 213 30.91 -4.23 -26.27
C CYS A 213 32.39 -3.82 -26.40
N LEU A 214 32.98 -3.27 -25.34
CA LEU A 214 34.37 -2.82 -25.31
C LEU A 214 35.33 -4.00 -25.50
N LEU A 215 35.06 -5.16 -24.89
CA LEU A 215 35.90 -6.35 -25.06
C LEU A 215 35.90 -6.85 -26.51
N VAL A 216 34.73 -6.91 -27.15
CA VAL A 216 34.61 -7.30 -28.57
C VAL A 216 35.34 -6.29 -29.45
N PHE A 217 35.12 -5.00 -29.22
CA PHE A 217 35.77 -3.94 -29.98
C PHE A 217 37.30 -3.98 -29.82
N ALA A 218 37.80 -4.15 -28.60
CA ALA A 218 39.24 -4.26 -28.33
C ALA A 218 39.87 -5.48 -28.99
N TYR A 219 39.18 -6.63 -29.00
CA TYR A 219 39.62 -7.83 -29.70
C TYR A 219 39.72 -7.60 -31.22
N VAL A 220 38.67 -7.05 -31.83
CA VAL A 220 38.64 -6.74 -33.26
C VAL A 220 39.70 -5.69 -33.62
N ALA A 221 39.83 -4.61 -32.85
CA ALA A 221 40.82 -3.57 -33.05
C ALA A 221 42.25 -4.12 -32.97
N LYS A 222 42.52 -5.01 -32.00
CA LYS A 222 43.82 -5.70 -31.89
C LYS A 222 44.09 -6.54 -33.14
N HIS A 223 43.12 -7.32 -33.63
CA HIS A 223 43.27 -8.12 -34.84
C HIS A 223 43.53 -7.25 -36.09
N ILE A 224 42.79 -6.15 -36.25
CA ILE A 224 42.98 -5.20 -37.35
C ILE A 224 44.36 -4.55 -37.28
N LEU A 225 44.78 -4.08 -36.09
CA LEU A 225 46.11 -3.47 -35.92
C LEU A 225 47.23 -4.45 -36.24
N VAL A 226 47.15 -5.69 -35.75
CA VAL A 226 48.14 -6.74 -36.07
C VAL A 226 48.19 -6.99 -37.58
N PHE A 227 47.05 -7.06 -38.26
CA PHE A 227 46.99 -7.20 -39.71
C PHE A 227 47.64 -6.02 -40.45
N LEU A 228 47.32 -4.78 -40.05
CA LEU A 228 47.87 -3.57 -40.66
C LEU A 228 49.39 -3.44 -40.48
N PHE A 229 49.90 -3.76 -39.28
CA PHE A 229 51.34 -3.74 -39.01
C PHE A 229 52.07 -4.86 -39.75
N THR A 230 51.49 -6.07 -39.83
CA THR A 230 52.10 -7.21 -40.55
C THR A 230 52.21 -6.91 -42.06
N ASN A 231 51.18 -6.30 -42.64
CA ASN A 231 51.15 -5.95 -44.06
C ASN A 231 51.80 -4.59 -44.39
N LYS A 232 52.42 -3.93 -43.41
CA LYS A 232 53.11 -2.63 -43.56
C LYS A 232 52.24 -1.49 -44.12
N TYR A 233 50.93 -1.53 -43.87
CA TYR A 233 50.06 -0.40 -44.22
C TYR A 233 50.28 0.82 -43.32
N LEU A 234 50.92 0.63 -42.17
CA LEU A 234 51.24 1.68 -41.20
C LEU A 234 52.76 1.85 -41.08
N ASN A 235 53.23 3.10 -41.05
CA ASN A 235 54.64 3.43 -40.82
C ASN A 235 55.02 3.16 -39.36
N THR A 236 55.96 2.24 -39.13
CA THR A 236 56.53 1.95 -37.80
C THR A 236 57.93 2.53 -37.69
N TYR A 237 58.22 3.28 -36.63
CA TYR A 237 59.56 3.76 -36.28
C TYR A 237 60.02 3.11 -34.97
N ILE A 238 61.28 2.67 -34.91
CA ILE A 238 61.89 2.12 -33.70
C ILE A 238 62.66 3.24 -33.02
N ILE A 239 62.22 3.66 -31.83
CA ILE A 239 62.99 4.57 -30.99
C ILE A 239 64.05 3.73 -30.26
N ARG A 240 65.33 3.88 -30.62
CA ARG A 240 66.43 3.34 -29.81
C ARG A 240 66.81 4.39 -28.75
N PRO A 241 66.77 4.06 -27.44
CA PRO A 241 67.25 4.98 -26.42
C PRO A 241 68.75 5.19 -26.58
N TRP A 242 69.20 6.43 -26.35
CA TRP A 242 70.59 6.85 -26.53
C TRP A 242 71.52 6.05 -25.60
N MET A 243 72.55 5.45 -26.17
CA MET A 243 73.59 4.75 -25.42
C MET A 243 74.72 5.76 -25.17
N ASN A 244 74.87 6.21 -23.92
CA ASN A 244 76.00 7.05 -23.52
C ASN A 244 77.28 6.19 -23.54
N THR A 245 78.19 6.51 -24.45
CA THR A 245 79.58 6.02 -24.49
C THR A 245 80.43 6.69 -23.43
#